data_AF-A0A7R9Z3G3-F1
#
_entry.id   AF-A0A7R9Z3G3-F1
#
_cell.length_a   1.000
_cell.length_b   1.000
_cell.length_c   1.000
_cell.angle_alpha   90.00
_cell.angle_beta   90.00
_cell.angle_gamma   90.00
#
_symmetry.space_group_name_H-M   'P 1'
#
loop_
_entity.id
_entity.type
_entity.pdbx_description
1 polymer ?
#
loop_
_entity_poly.entity_id
_entity_poly.type
_entity_poly.pdbx_seq_one_letter_code
_entity_poly.pdbx_strand_id
1 'polypeptide(L)'
;LEAVRISCAGFPSKRPYTEFVDHFWMLAPELLSNPDIDDREIAQRILLKTGIDGYQMGVTKVFLRAGHMAMLDKMRTEHQNRGATIIQKYARGWLARRHVARLRAAIVALQAAVRAAQARKAYA
;
A
#
# COMPACT_ATOMS: atom_id res chain seq x y z
N LEU A 1 5.25 -18.46 -33.91
CA LEU A 1 4.49 -18.88 -32.69
C LEU A 1 5.27 -19.86 -31.81
N GLU A 2 6.14 -20.73 -32.36
CA GLU A 2 6.87 -21.73 -31.58
C GLU A 2 7.81 -21.16 -30.52
N ALA A 3 8.54 -20.08 -30.81
CA ALA A 3 9.42 -19.41 -29.82
C ALA A 3 8.64 -18.86 -28.61
N VAL A 4 7.42 -18.37 -28.83
CA VAL A 4 6.52 -17.92 -27.76
C VAL A 4 6.01 -19.13 -26.97
N ARG A 5 5.61 -20.22 -27.64
CA ARG A 5 5.21 -21.48 -27.02
C ARG A 5 6.32 -22.06 -26.12
N ILE A 6 7.56 -22.11 -26.61
CA ILE A 6 8.73 -22.59 -25.86
C ILE A 6 9.04 -21.67 -24.67
N SER A 7 8.94 -20.35 -24.85
CA SER A 7 9.16 -19.40 -23.77
C SER A 7 8.09 -19.50 -22.67
N CYS A 8 6.81 -19.67 -23.04
CA CYS A 8 5.69 -19.85 -22.11
C CYS A 8 5.71 -21.21 -21.40
N ALA A 9 6.26 -22.25 -22.03
CA ALA A 9 6.49 -23.55 -21.40
C ALA A 9 7.65 -23.53 -20.39
N GLY A 10 8.56 -22.55 -20.50
CA GLY A 10 9.67 -22.33 -19.59
C GLY A 10 9.45 -21.15 -18.64
N PHE A 11 10.36 -20.17 -18.71
CA PHE A 11 10.38 -18.98 -17.86
C PHE A 11 10.30 -17.71 -18.70
N PRO A 12 9.10 -17.23 -19.06
CA PRO A 12 8.94 -16.06 -19.91
C PRO A 12 9.39 -14.77 -19.20
N SER A 13 9.37 -14.73 -17.87
CA SER A 13 9.82 -13.59 -17.08
C SER A 13 11.14 -13.88 -16.39
N LYS A 14 12.13 -13.00 -16.57
CA LYS A 14 13.47 -13.12 -15.99
C LYS A 14 13.89 -11.74 -15.49
N ARG A 15 14.27 -11.61 -14.22
CA ARG A 15 14.63 -10.32 -13.63
C ARG A 15 15.93 -10.42 -12.85
N PRO A 16 16.86 -9.44 -12.97
CA PRO A 16 17.96 -9.28 -12.02
C PRO A 16 17.46 -9.25 -10.58
N TYR A 17 18.24 -9.79 -9.65
CA TYR A 17 17.83 -9.81 -8.24
C TYR A 17 17.63 -8.40 -7.67
N THR A 18 18.52 -7.47 -8.01
CA THR A 18 18.41 -6.04 -7.64
C THR A 18 17.06 -5.46 -8.04
N GLU A 19 16.70 -5.54 -9.33
CA GLU A 19 15.41 -5.05 -9.84
C GLU A 19 14.21 -5.74 -9.19
N PHE A 20 14.32 -7.05 -8.92
CA PHE A 20 13.25 -7.81 -8.29
C PHE A 20 13.03 -7.36 -6.84
N VAL A 21 14.11 -7.20 -6.07
CA VAL A 21 14.06 -6.73 -4.69
C VAL A 21 13.54 -5.30 -4.64
N ASP A 22 14.06 -4.39 -5.47
CA ASP A 22 13.59 -3.00 -5.55
C ASP A 22 12.08 -2.92 -5.82
N HIS A 23 11.55 -3.84 -6.61
CA HIS A 23 10.12 -3.88 -6.92
C HIS A 23 9.29 -4.48 -5.76
N PHE A 24 9.75 -5.58 -5.15
CA PHE A 24 8.95 -6.43 -4.27
C PHE A 24 9.37 -6.43 -2.79
N TRP A 25 10.37 -5.64 -2.38
CA TRP A 25 10.86 -5.59 -0.99
C TRP A 25 9.76 -5.38 0.04
N MET A 26 8.71 -4.64 -0.32
CA MET A 26 7.57 -4.35 0.56
C MET A 26 6.77 -5.60 0.97
N LEU A 27 6.91 -6.71 0.24
CA LEU A 27 6.30 -7.99 0.62
C LEU A 27 7.05 -8.67 1.78
N ALA A 28 8.32 -8.31 2.02
CA ALA A 28 9.14 -8.81 3.11
C ALA A 28 10.03 -7.69 3.72
N PRO A 29 9.42 -6.63 4.29
CA PRO A 29 10.14 -5.47 4.81
C PRO A 29 11.11 -5.82 5.94
N GLU A 30 10.86 -6.91 6.68
CA GLU A 30 11.72 -7.41 7.74
C GLU A 30 13.14 -7.76 7.27
N LEU A 31 13.32 -8.03 5.97
CA LEU A 31 14.61 -8.44 5.40
C LEU A 31 15.52 -7.25 5.09
N LEU A 32 14.95 -6.07 4.82
CA LEU A 32 15.73 -4.87 4.48
C LEU A 32 16.52 -4.30 5.67
N SER A 33 16.22 -4.74 6.89
CA SER A 33 16.90 -4.25 8.09
C SER A 33 18.25 -4.94 8.31
N ASN A 34 18.54 -6.03 7.58
CA ASN A 34 19.78 -6.78 7.72
C ASN A 34 20.69 -6.56 6.50
N PRO A 35 21.80 -5.81 6.64
CA PRO A 35 22.72 -5.51 5.54
C PRO A 35 23.55 -6.72 5.08
N ASP A 36 23.56 -7.82 5.85
CA ASP A 36 24.35 -9.01 5.54
C ASP A 36 23.66 -9.96 4.54
N ILE A 37 22.39 -9.71 4.20
CA ILE A 37 21.59 -10.56 3.30
C ILE A 37 21.72 -10.05 1.87
N ASP A 38 22.08 -10.94 0.94
CA ASP A 38 22.18 -10.59 -0.47
C ASP A 38 20.80 -10.55 -1.17
N ASP A 39 20.73 -9.84 -2.31
CA ASP A 39 19.47 -9.69 -3.04
C ASP A 39 18.89 -11.03 -3.52
N ARG A 40 19.74 -12.04 -3.71
CA ARG A 40 19.33 -13.38 -4.11
C ARG A 40 18.54 -14.06 -2.99
N GLU A 41 19.03 -14.01 -1.77
CA GLU A 41 18.36 -14.54 -0.59
C GLU A 41 17.08 -13.74 -0.29
N ILE A 42 17.12 -12.41 -0.40
CA ILE A 42 15.91 -11.58 -0.24
C ILE A 42 14.84 -12.00 -1.27
N ALA A 43 15.21 -12.12 -2.54
CA ALA A 43 14.29 -12.57 -3.60
C ALA A 43 13.73 -13.97 -3.30
N GLN A 44 14.57 -14.91 -2.82
CA GLN A 44 14.11 -16.24 -2.44
C GLN A 44 13.08 -16.19 -1.31
N ARG A 45 13.34 -15.41 -0.26
CA ARG A 45 12.43 -15.29 0.90
C ARG A 45 11.12 -14.62 0.51
N ILE A 46 11.14 -13.62 -0.38
CA ILE A 46 9.91 -13.02 -0.94
C ILE A 46 9.07 -14.09 -1.64
N LEU A 47 9.68 -14.93 -2.49
CA LEU A 47 8.96 -15.98 -3.21
C LEU A 47 8.38 -17.05 -2.28
N LEU A 48 9.14 -17.46 -1.27
CA LEU A 48 8.68 -18.40 -0.23
C LEU A 48 7.49 -17.83 0.56
N LYS A 49 7.56 -16.55 0.96
CA LYS A 49 6.49 -15.89 1.73
C LYS A 49 5.22 -15.66 0.90
N THR A 50 5.37 -15.44 -0.40
CA THR A 50 4.23 -15.25 -1.33
C THR A 50 3.63 -16.58 -1.81
N GLY A 51 4.26 -17.71 -1.52
CA GLY A 51 3.77 -19.04 -1.89
C GLY A 51 3.82 -19.30 -3.40
N ILE A 52 4.63 -18.56 -4.15
CA ILE A 52 4.83 -18.81 -5.57
C ILE A 52 5.76 -20.00 -5.72
N ASP A 53 5.29 -21.04 -6.40
CA ASP A 53 6.05 -22.24 -6.70
C ASP A 53 6.59 -22.22 -8.14
N GLY A 54 7.33 -23.26 -8.52
CA GLY A 54 7.74 -23.45 -9.92
C GLY A 54 8.66 -22.37 -10.53
N TYR A 55 9.27 -21.50 -9.71
CA TYR A 55 10.31 -20.54 -10.10
C TYR A 55 11.70 -21.19 -10.11
N GLN A 56 12.68 -20.52 -10.71
CA GLN A 56 14.09 -20.92 -10.66
C GLN A 56 14.99 -19.75 -10.27
N MET A 57 15.98 -20.04 -9.43
CA MET A 57 17.02 -19.10 -9.01
C MET A 57 18.26 -19.32 -9.89
N GLY A 58 18.57 -18.35 -10.76
CA GLY A 58 19.81 -18.35 -11.51
C GLY A 58 20.97 -17.76 -10.72
N VAL A 59 22.11 -17.57 -11.38
CA VAL A 59 23.29 -16.94 -10.76
C VAL A 59 23.01 -15.48 -10.42
N THR A 60 22.43 -14.72 -11.36
CA THR A 60 22.21 -13.27 -11.23
C THR A 60 20.75 -12.84 -11.34
N LYS A 61 19.85 -13.76 -11.68
CA LYS A 61 18.45 -13.47 -12.02
C LYS A 61 17.51 -14.51 -11.46
N VAL A 62 16.30 -14.07 -11.11
CA VAL A 62 15.14 -14.93 -10.86
C VAL A 62 14.40 -15.20 -12.16
N PHE A 63 13.96 -16.45 -12.33
CA PHE A 63 13.21 -16.94 -13.48
C PHE A 63 11.80 -17.34 -13.02
N LEU A 64 10.78 -16.73 -13.64
CA LEU A 64 9.38 -16.84 -13.25
C LEU A 64 8.54 -17.37 -14.42
N ARG A 65 7.54 -18.20 -14.09
CA ARG A 65 6.57 -18.70 -15.07
C ARG A 65 5.56 -17.60 -15.44
N ALA A 66 4.78 -17.87 -16.48
CA ALA A 66 3.68 -17.01 -16.87
C ALA A 66 2.72 -16.78 -15.68
N GLY A 67 2.29 -15.53 -15.47
CA GLY A 67 1.36 -15.16 -14.41
C GLY A 67 1.98 -14.84 -13.05
N HIS A 68 3.17 -15.35 -12.71
CA HIS A 68 3.79 -15.11 -11.39
C HIS A 68 4.06 -13.63 -11.12
N MET A 69 4.56 -12.89 -12.12
CA MET A 69 4.76 -11.44 -11.98
C MET A 69 3.46 -10.72 -11.66
N ALA A 70 2.37 -11.05 -12.36
CA ALA A 70 1.07 -10.44 -12.10
C ALA A 70 0.52 -10.80 -10.71
N MET A 71 0.78 -12.02 -10.22
CA MET A 71 0.41 -12.42 -8.86
C MET A 71 1.19 -11.62 -7.80
N LEU A 72 2.51 -11.45 -7.98
CA LEU A 72 3.35 -10.62 -7.10
C LEU A 72 2.89 -9.15 -7.10
N ASP A 73 2.63 -8.59 -8.29
CA ASP A 73 2.14 -7.22 -8.45
C ASP A 73 0.80 -7.02 -7.74
N LYS A 74 -0.12 -7.98 -7.88
CA LYS A 74 -1.40 -7.97 -7.16
C LYS A 74 -1.20 -7.94 -5.65
N MET A 75 -0.36 -8.82 -5.09
CA MET A 75 -0.07 -8.84 -3.65
C MET A 75 0.55 -7.52 -3.17
N ARG A 76 1.47 -6.95 -3.95
CA ARG A 76 2.10 -5.66 -3.67
C ARG A 76 1.08 -4.53 -3.65
N THR A 77 0.21 -4.46 -4.66
CA THR A 77 -0.88 -3.48 -4.72
C THR A 77 -1.86 -3.63 -3.56
N GLU A 78 -2.22 -4.86 -3.17
CA GLU A 78 -3.07 -5.11 -2.01
C GLU A 78 -2.44 -4.59 -0.71
N HIS A 79 -1.15 -4.83 -0.51
CA HIS A 79 -0.42 -4.31 0.65
C HIS A 79 -0.43 -2.78 0.69
N GLN A 80 -0.13 -2.13 -0.44
CA GLN A 80 -0.17 -0.67 -0.57
C GLN A 80 -1.57 -0.10 -0.31
N ASN A 81 -2.61 -0.75 -0.85
CA ASN A 81 -3.99 -0.33 -0.67
C ASN A 81 -4.44 -0.41 0.79
N ARG A 82 -4.01 -1.42 1.55
CA ARG A 82 -4.26 -1.50 3.00
C ARG A 82 -3.65 -0.32 3.73
N GLY A 83 -2.37 -0.01 3.46
CA GLY A 83 -1.69 1.15 4.03
C GLY A 83 -2.38 2.47 3.69
N ALA A 84 -2.70 2.68 2.41
CA ALA A 84 -3.44 3.85 1.95
C ALA A 84 -4.80 3.99 2.63
N THR A 85 -5.55 2.89 2.80
CA THR A 85 -6.84 2.88 3.48
C THR A 85 -6.72 3.34 4.93
N ILE A 86 -5.69 2.91 5.65
CA ILE A 86 -5.44 3.33 7.04
C ILE A 86 -5.17 4.83 7.09
N ILE A 87 -4.26 5.34 6.27
CA ILE A 87 -3.92 6.77 6.21
C ILE A 87 -5.18 7.59 5.91
N GLN A 88 -5.93 7.18 4.88
CA GLN A 88 -7.15 7.87 4.47
C GLN A 88 -8.23 7.84 5.56
N LYS A 89 -8.39 6.73 6.29
CA LYS A 89 -9.33 6.61 7.42
C LYS A 89 -9.05 7.68 8.47
N TYR A 90 -7.79 7.86 8.87
CA TYR A 90 -7.41 8.87 9.86
C TYR A 90 -7.58 10.30 9.34
N ALA A 91 -7.16 10.56 8.10
CA ALA A 91 -7.31 11.86 7.47
C ALA A 91 -8.78 12.30 7.38
N ARG A 92 -9.66 11.42 6.87
CA ARG A 92 -11.11 11.68 6.78
C ARG A 92 -11.72 11.92 8.16
N GLY A 93 -11.36 11.11 9.16
CA GLY A 93 -11.84 11.29 10.54
C GLY A 93 -11.41 12.62 11.14
N TRP A 94 -10.16 13.04 10.92
CA TRP A 94 -9.66 14.33 11.39
C TRP A 94 -10.38 15.50 10.73
N LEU A 95 -10.55 15.46 9.40
CA LEU A 95 -11.29 16.48 8.65
C LEU A 95 -12.74 16.63 9.15
N ALA A 96 -13.45 15.51 9.34
CA ALA A 96 -14.82 15.51 9.81
C ALA A 96 -14.96 16.11 11.23
N ARG A 97 -14.10 15.70 12.17
CA ARG A 97 -14.10 16.27 13.54
C ARG A 97 -13.84 17.76 13.53
N ARG A 98 -12.87 18.22 12.72
CA ARG A 98 -12.55 19.64 12.59
C ARG A 98 -13.72 20.44 12.00
N HIS A 99 -14.39 19.89 11.00
CA HIS A 99 -15.57 20.51 10.41
C HIS A 99 -16.71 20.66 11.42
N VAL A 100 -17.06 19.57 12.12
CA VAL A 100 -18.13 19.60 13.14
C VAL A 100 -17.80 20.55 14.29
N ALA A 101 -16.54 20.59 14.77
CA ALA A 101 -16.14 21.51 15.82
C ALA A 101 -16.33 22.98 15.41
N ARG A 102 -15.94 23.35 14.18
CA ARG A 102 -16.15 24.69 13.63
C ARG A 102 -17.63 25.04 13.52
N LEU A 103 -18.45 24.12 12.97
CA LEU A 103 -19.88 24.33 12.86
C LEU A 103 -20.55 24.54 14.22
N ARG A 104 -20.22 23.68 15.20
CA ARG A 104 -20.77 23.82 16.57
C ARG A 104 -20.41 25.17 17.19
N ALA A 105 -19.16 25.61 17.07
CA ALA A 105 -18.75 26.91 17.58
C ALA A 105 -19.54 28.06 16.93
N ALA A 106 -19.72 28.02 15.60
CA ALA A 106 -20.49 29.02 14.87
C ALA A 106 -21.98 29.02 15.29
N ILE A 107 -22.59 27.84 15.43
CA ILE A 107 -23.99 27.69 15.88
C ILE A 107 -24.17 28.25 17.29
N VAL A 108 -23.29 27.90 18.23
CA VAL A 108 -23.37 28.40 19.61
C VAL A 108 -23.25 29.92 19.66
N ALA A 109 -22.29 30.48 18.93
CA ALA A 109 -22.11 31.93 18.83
C ALA A 109 -23.36 32.63 18.27
N LEU A 110 -23.92 32.10 17.18
CA LEU A 110 -25.15 32.62 16.57
C LEU A 110 -26.33 32.55 17.54
N GLN A 111 -26.55 31.41 18.17
CA GLN A 111 -27.65 31.22 19.11
C GLN A 111 -27.51 32.14 20.33
N ALA A 112 -26.30 32.32 20.86
CA ALA A 112 -26.04 33.25 21.96
C ALA A 112 -26.37 34.70 21.55
N ALA A 113 -25.96 35.11 20.36
CA ALA A 113 -26.25 36.45 19.84
C ALA A 113 -27.76 36.70 19.68
N VAL A 114 -28.49 35.73 19.13
CA VAL A 114 -29.95 35.81 18.97
C VAL A 114 -30.66 35.91 20.33
N ARG A 115 -30.31 35.04 21.29
CA ARG A 115 -30.91 35.08 22.64
C ARG A 115 -30.62 36.39 23.35
N ALA A 116 -29.39 36.92 23.24
CA ALA A 116 -29.03 38.21 23.82
C ALA A 116 -29.84 39.36 23.18
N ALA A 117 -30.04 39.33 21.85
CA ALA A 117 -30.85 40.33 21.16
C ALA A 117 -32.33 40.27 21.59
N GLN A 118 -32.90 39.07 21.74
CA GLN A 118 -34.27 38.88 22.24
C GLN A 118 -34.42 39.39 23.67
N ALA A 119 -33.50 39.04 24.57
CA ALA A 119 -33.52 39.52 25.95
C ALA A 119 -33.46 41.05 26.01
N ARG A 120 -32.54 41.69 25.26
CA ARG A 120 -32.45 43.15 25.19
C ARG A 120 -33.75 43.82 24.72
N LYS A 121 -34.48 43.19 23.79
CA LYS A 121 -35.79 43.71 23.33
C LYS A 121 -36.89 43.54 24.37
N ALA A 122 -36.81 42.52 25.23
CA ALA A 122 -37.83 42.25 26.24
C ALA A 122 -37.69 43.13 27.50
N TYR A 123 -36.48 43.65 27.77
CA TYR A 123 -36.17 44.50 28.92
C TYR A 123 -35.82 45.95 28.53
N ALA A 124 -36.08 46.35 27.28
CA ALA A 124 -36.04 47.74 26.82
C ALA A 124 -37.46 48.31 26.80
#